data_AF-A0A7G2K277-F1
#
_entry.id   AF-A0A7G2K277-F1
#
_cell.length_a   1.000
_cell.length_b   1.000
_cell.length_c   1.000
_cell.angle_alpha   90.00
_cell.angle_beta   90.00
_cell.angle_gamma   90.00
#
_symmetry.space_group_name_H-M   'P 1'
#
loop_
_entity.id
_entity.type
_entity.pdbx_description
1 polymer ?
#
loop_
_entity_poly.entity_id
_entity_poly.type
_entity_poly.pdbx_seq_one_letter_code
_entity_poly.pdbx_strand_id
1 'polypeptide(L)'
;MADLAETMRLAVDKNFEMEGRPDWQGLAHPNKSGKILQGKSRDLRLKIITKSDNSEAIVGSNKVYAAIHQFGGKAGRNKRAEIPKRPFLTLTEEDKEDLLDDVQDYFQRLIIQQIGGCLG
;
A
#
# COMPACT_ATOMS: atom_id res chain seq x y z
N MET A 1 8.58 -13.61 5.19
CA MET A 1 8.04 -12.51 4.37
C MET A 1 7.60 -11.28 5.16
N ALA A 2 7.91 -11.14 6.46
CA ALA A 2 7.49 -9.98 7.25
C ALA A 2 8.12 -8.67 6.74
N ASP A 3 9.42 -8.69 6.44
CA ASP A 3 10.16 -7.52 5.95
C ASP A 3 9.57 -6.99 4.63
N LEU A 4 9.33 -7.88 3.66
CA LEU A 4 8.67 -7.52 2.39
C LEU A 4 7.29 -6.87 2.60
N ALA A 5 6.51 -7.41 3.55
CA ALA A 5 5.18 -6.88 3.85
C ALA A 5 5.26 -5.47 4.49
N GLU A 6 6.31 -5.22 5.28
CA GLU A 6 6.58 -3.91 5.86
C GLU A 6 7.03 -2.91 4.80
N THR A 7 7.93 -3.29 3.89
CA THR A 7 8.37 -2.42 2.79
C THR A 7 7.22 -2.02 1.87
N MET A 8 6.36 -2.97 1.50
CA MET A 8 5.12 -2.64 0.78
C MET A 8 4.21 -1.70 1.59
N ARG A 9 4.07 -1.91 2.90
CA ARG A 9 3.23 -1.06 3.77
C ARG A 9 3.77 0.36 3.83
N LEU A 10 5.09 0.53 3.94
CA LEU A 10 5.77 1.82 3.95
C LEU A 10 5.62 2.55 2.62
N ALA A 11 5.74 1.86 1.50
CA ALA A 11 5.48 2.44 0.17
C ALA A 11 4.04 2.94 0.03
N VAL A 12 3.06 2.16 0.53
CA VAL A 12 1.65 2.58 0.57
C VAL A 12 1.46 3.80 1.47
N ASP A 13 2.13 3.83 2.62
CA ASP A 13 2.07 4.95 3.55
C ASP A 13 2.64 6.24 2.93
N LYS A 14 3.80 6.14 2.26
CA LYS A 14 4.45 7.22 1.48
C LYS A 14 3.53 7.74 0.39
N ASN A 15 2.74 6.88 -0.28
CA ASN A 15 1.72 7.33 -1.24
C ASN A 15 0.65 8.20 -0.59
N PHE A 16 0.19 7.87 0.62
CA PHE A 16 -0.76 8.74 1.33
C PHE A 16 -0.11 10.06 1.75
N GLU A 17 1.11 10.03 2.29
CA GLU A 17 1.81 11.24 2.74
C GLU A 17 2.01 12.26 1.62
N MET A 18 2.47 11.76 0.47
CA MET A 18 2.74 12.54 -0.74
C MET A 18 1.47 12.87 -1.53
N GLU A 19 0.31 12.36 -1.12
CA GLU A 19 -0.95 12.49 -1.87
C GLU A 19 -0.84 11.92 -3.30
N GLY A 20 -0.10 10.82 -3.45
CA GLY A 20 0.13 10.09 -4.70
C GLY A 20 1.59 10.10 -5.16
N ARG A 21 2.00 9.04 -5.88
CA ARG A 21 3.27 8.95 -6.60
C ARG A 21 3.02 8.27 -7.96
N PRO A 22 2.59 9.02 -9.01
CA PRO A 22 2.44 10.47 -9.09
C PRO A 22 1.21 11.02 -8.35
N ASP A 23 1.21 12.34 -8.12
CA ASP A 23 0.17 13.07 -7.39
C ASP A 23 -1.25 12.75 -7.86
N TRP A 24 -2.14 12.59 -6.89
CA TRP A 24 -3.55 12.40 -7.14
C TRP A 24 -4.23 13.71 -7.52
N GLN A 25 -5.32 13.58 -8.27
CA GLN A 25 -6.19 14.71 -8.51
C GLN A 25 -6.81 15.22 -7.19
N GLY A 26 -6.58 16.51 -6.93
CA GLY A 26 -7.11 17.23 -5.78
C GLY A 26 -8.64 17.20 -5.68
N LEU A 27 -9.14 17.57 -4.51
CA LEU A 27 -10.57 17.72 -4.26
C LEU A 27 -11.06 19.10 -4.72
N ALA A 28 -12.20 19.14 -5.42
CA ALA A 28 -12.86 20.40 -5.75
C ALA A 28 -13.22 21.22 -4.50
N HIS A 29 -13.54 20.53 -3.40
CA HIS A 29 -13.70 21.11 -2.08
C HIS A 29 -12.78 20.37 -1.10
N PRO A 30 -11.60 20.93 -0.79
CA PRO A 30 -10.67 20.34 0.16
C PRO A 30 -11.33 20.11 1.51
N ASN A 31 -11.00 18.99 2.16
CA ASN A 31 -11.40 18.76 3.53
C ASN A 31 -10.56 19.61 4.49
N LYS A 32 -10.96 19.70 5.76
CA LYS A 32 -10.24 20.49 6.77
C LYS A 32 -8.82 19.98 7.04
N SER A 33 -8.51 18.73 6.71
CA SER A 33 -7.15 18.17 6.84
C SER A 33 -6.25 18.54 5.66
N GLY A 34 -6.79 19.01 4.53
CA GLY A 34 -6.03 19.26 3.31
C GLY A 34 -5.50 18.00 2.62
N LYS A 35 -5.89 16.81 3.08
CA LYS A 35 -5.37 15.50 2.65
C LYS A 35 -6.49 14.65 2.08
N ILE A 36 -6.38 14.14 0.86
CA ILE A 36 -7.51 13.67 0.05
C ILE A 36 -8.17 12.41 0.65
N LEU A 37 -7.35 11.47 1.14
CA LEU A 37 -7.80 10.19 1.69
C LEU A 37 -7.58 10.04 3.21
N GLN A 38 -7.24 11.14 3.89
CA GLN A 38 -6.87 11.16 5.32
C GLN A 38 -7.72 12.17 6.10
N GLY A 39 -8.11 11.85 7.34
CA GLY A 39 -8.89 12.76 8.20
C GLY A 39 -9.95 12.11 9.10
N LYS A 40 -10.59 12.94 9.95
CA LYS A 40 -11.31 12.54 11.18
C LYS A 40 -12.41 11.46 11.07
N SER A 41 -13.00 11.20 9.90
CA SER A 41 -14.18 10.31 9.81
C SER A 41 -14.08 9.15 8.82
N ARG A 42 -13.07 9.11 7.93
CA ARG A 42 -12.91 8.06 6.89
C ARG A 42 -11.45 7.90 6.43
N ASP A 43 -10.53 7.86 7.39
CA ASP A 43 -9.11 7.73 7.07
C ASP A 43 -8.79 6.36 6.45
N LEU A 44 -8.56 6.32 5.15
CA LEU A 44 -8.24 5.07 4.45
C LEU A 44 -6.83 4.58 4.80
N ARG A 45 -5.90 5.50 5.08
CA ARG A 45 -4.52 5.19 5.47
C ARG A 45 -4.50 4.33 6.73
N LEU A 46 -5.32 4.67 7.73
CA LEU A 46 -5.47 3.89 8.96
C LEU A 46 -6.22 2.56 8.79
N LYS A 47 -6.67 2.22 7.58
CA LYS A 47 -7.40 0.99 7.24
C LYS A 47 -6.64 0.12 6.25
N ILE A 48 -5.34 0.38 6.09
CA ILE A 48 -4.42 -0.55 5.44
C ILE A 48 -4.18 -1.73 6.38
N ILE A 49 -4.21 -2.93 5.80
CA ILE A 49 -3.99 -4.20 6.46
C ILE A 49 -2.74 -4.80 5.86
N THR A 50 -1.85 -5.26 6.73
CA THR A 50 -0.65 -6.01 6.37
C THR A 50 -0.76 -7.41 6.95
N LYS A 51 -0.42 -8.43 6.15
CA LYS A 51 -0.31 -9.83 6.59
C LYS A 51 0.91 -10.45 5.93
N SER A 52 1.51 -11.42 6.60
CA SER A 52 2.61 -12.19 6.03
C SER A 52 2.73 -13.55 6.70
N ASP A 53 3.30 -14.50 5.95
CA ASP A 53 3.77 -15.78 6.46
C ASP A 53 5.13 -16.15 5.83
N ASN A 54 5.46 -17.44 5.76
CA ASN A 54 6.73 -17.90 5.18
C ASN A 54 6.73 -17.88 3.65
N SER A 55 5.57 -17.74 3.00
CA SER A 55 5.39 -17.80 1.55
C SER A 55 4.81 -16.53 0.97
N GLU A 56 4.04 -15.76 1.74
CA GLU A 56 3.27 -14.62 1.24
C GLU A 56 3.51 -13.35 2.06
N ALA A 57 3.48 -12.20 1.37
CA ALA A 57 3.37 -10.87 1.95
C ALA A 57 2.19 -10.16 1.28
N ILE A 58 1.29 -9.58 2.07
CA ILE A 58 0.05 -8.97 1.61
C ILE A 58 -0.11 -7.59 2.24
N VAL A 59 -0.38 -6.59 1.41
CA VAL A 59 -0.79 -5.25 1.83
C VAL A 59 -2.04 -4.84 1.06
N GLY A 60 -3.06 -4.35 1.76
CA GLY A 60 -4.33 -3.97 1.13
C GLY A 60 -5.32 -3.32 2.09
N SER A 61 -6.60 -3.33 1.74
CA SER A 61 -7.67 -2.85 2.64
C SER A 61 -8.95 -3.65 2.46
N ASN A 62 -9.70 -3.86 3.54
CA ASN A 62 -11.02 -4.50 3.50
C ASN A 62 -12.17 -3.49 3.36
N LYS A 63 -11.87 -2.20 3.14
CA LYS A 63 -12.92 -1.18 3.00
C LYS A 63 -13.51 -1.20 1.61
N VAL A 64 -14.84 -1.28 1.52
CA VAL A 64 -15.58 -1.24 0.24
C VAL A 64 -15.23 0.01 -0.58
N TYR A 65 -15.04 1.16 0.08
CA TYR A 65 -14.68 2.40 -0.60
C TYR A 65 -13.20 2.47 -1.02
N ALA A 66 -12.33 1.56 -0.56
CA ALA A 66 -10.94 1.51 -1.00
C ALA A 66 -10.84 1.21 -2.49
N ALA A 67 -11.66 0.28 -3.00
CA ALA A 67 -11.67 -0.12 -4.40
C ALA A 67 -12.01 1.04 -5.33
N ILE A 68 -13.04 1.84 -5.01
CA ILE A 68 -13.42 2.99 -5.86
C ILE A 68 -12.34 4.09 -5.85
N HIS A 69 -11.53 4.21 -4.79
CA HIS A 69 -10.38 5.11 -4.80
C HIS A 69 -9.19 4.52 -5.56
N GLN A 70 -8.88 3.23 -5.40
CA GLN A 70 -7.78 2.59 -6.11
C GLN A 70 -7.97 2.66 -7.63
N PHE A 71 -9.16 2.31 -8.11
CA PHE A 71 -9.43 2.15 -9.54
C PHE A 71 -10.15 3.35 -10.17
N GLY A 72 -10.78 4.21 -9.36
CA GLY A 72 -11.70 5.23 -9.86
C GLY A 72 -13.03 4.64 -10.33
N GLY A 73 -13.91 5.50 -10.84
CA GLY A 73 -15.15 5.09 -11.49
C GLY A 73 -16.39 5.80 -10.97
N LYS A 74 -17.56 5.28 -11.33
CA LYS A 74 -18.85 5.93 -11.04
C LYS A 74 -19.37 5.62 -9.62
N ALA A 75 -19.83 6.64 -8.92
CA ALA A 75 -20.32 6.58 -7.55
C ALA A 75 -21.53 7.50 -7.31
N GLY A 76 -22.04 7.50 -6.06
CA GLY A 76 -23.19 8.30 -5.65
C GLY A 76 -24.53 7.78 -6.15
N ARG A 77 -25.60 8.55 -5.90
CA ARG A 77 -26.96 8.19 -6.31
C ARG A 77 -27.02 8.01 -7.83
N ASN A 78 -27.49 6.85 -8.27
CA ASN A 78 -27.59 6.48 -9.69
C ASN A 78 -26.25 6.54 -10.46
N LYS A 79 -25.10 6.38 -9.78
CA LYS A 79 -23.76 6.36 -10.41
C LYS A 79 -23.46 7.60 -11.27
N ARG A 80 -23.97 8.77 -10.85
CA ARG A 80 -23.81 10.04 -11.57
C ARG A 80 -22.49 10.76 -11.30
N ALA A 81 -21.87 10.52 -10.15
CA ALA A 81 -20.59 11.13 -9.83
C ALA A 81 -19.46 10.26 -10.39
N GLU A 82 -18.41 10.89 -10.91
CA GLU A 82 -17.19 10.22 -11.32
C GLU A 82 -16.09 10.51 -10.30
N ILE A 83 -15.48 9.46 -9.75
CA ILE A 83 -14.39 9.54 -8.80
C ILE A 83 -13.09 9.25 -9.58
N PRO A 84 -12.11 10.17 -9.57
CA PRO A 84 -10.82 9.90 -10.19
C PRO A 84 -10.05 8.85 -9.39
N LYS A 85 -9.23 8.07 -10.09
CA LYS A 85 -8.32 7.10 -9.49
C LYS A 85 -7.30 7.79 -8.57
N ARG A 86 -7.04 7.16 -7.44
CA ARG A 86 -6.07 7.53 -6.41
C ARG A 86 -5.37 6.25 -5.96
N PRO A 87 -4.51 5.68 -6.80
CA PRO A 87 -3.98 4.35 -6.61
C PRO A 87 -2.94 4.33 -5.49
N PHE A 88 -3.39 4.15 -4.25
CA PHE A 88 -2.55 4.17 -3.05
C PHE A 88 -1.74 2.89 -2.86
N LEU A 89 -2.07 1.80 -3.58
CA LEU A 89 -1.28 0.55 -3.62
C LEU A 89 -0.18 0.56 -4.69
N THR A 90 0.19 1.74 -5.21
CA THR A 90 1.24 1.85 -6.23
C THR A 90 2.62 1.65 -5.62
N LEU A 91 3.46 0.85 -6.28
CA LEU A 91 4.88 0.75 -5.99
C LEU A 91 5.65 1.49 -7.09
N THR A 92 6.48 2.46 -6.70
CA THR A 92 7.42 3.13 -7.61
C THR A 92 8.57 2.18 -7.96
N GLU A 93 9.45 2.57 -8.89
CA GLU A 93 10.66 1.78 -9.16
C GLU A 93 11.59 1.73 -7.94
N GLU A 94 11.75 2.85 -7.21
CA GLU A 94 12.46 2.91 -5.92
C GLU A 94 11.90 1.87 -4.92
N ASP A 95 10.57 1.82 -4.73
CA ASP A 95 9.96 0.86 -3.79
C ASP A 95 10.18 -0.60 -4.22
N LYS A 96 10.31 -0.86 -5.54
CA LYS A 96 10.59 -2.20 -6.06
C LYS A 96 12.04 -2.59 -5.87
N GLU A 97 12.97 -1.65 -5.98
CA GLU A 97 14.39 -1.88 -5.67
C GLU A 97 14.56 -2.24 -4.20
N ASP A 98 13.96 -1.47 -3.28
CA ASP A 98 13.95 -1.80 -1.85
C ASP A 98 13.36 -3.18 -1.58
N LEU A 99 12.28 -3.55 -2.28
CA LEU A 99 11.68 -4.88 -2.17
C LEU A 99 12.57 -5.99 -2.69
N LEU A 100 13.34 -5.75 -3.77
CA LEU A 100 14.27 -6.73 -4.31
C LEU A 100 15.42 -7.00 -3.34
N ASP A 101 15.90 -5.96 -2.67
CA ASP A 101 16.93 -6.09 -1.65
C ASP A 101 16.42 -6.94 -0.47
N ASP A 102 15.22 -6.66 0.04
CA ASP A 102 14.59 -7.46 1.10
C ASP A 102 14.39 -8.93 0.72
N VAL A 103 14.05 -9.20 -0.55
CA VAL A 103 13.91 -10.56 -1.08
C VAL A 103 15.26 -11.29 -1.08
N GLN A 104 16.32 -10.64 -1.56
CA GLN A 104 17.67 -11.22 -1.57
C GLN A 104 18.13 -11.56 -0.15
N ASP A 105 17.94 -10.62 0.76
CA ASP A 105 18.22 -10.76 2.19
C ASP A 105 17.47 -11.94 2.81
N TYR A 106 16.18 -12.07 2.50
CA TYR A 106 15.36 -13.18 2.97
C TYR A 106 15.90 -14.53 2.50
N PHE A 107 16.23 -14.68 1.21
CA PHE A 107 16.78 -15.91 0.67
C PHE A 107 18.18 -16.23 1.21
N GLN A 108 19.03 -15.22 1.40
CA GLN A 108 20.36 -15.41 1.99
C GLN A 108 20.24 -15.95 3.42
N ARG A 109 19.33 -15.40 4.24
CA ARG A 109 19.05 -15.92 5.59
C ARG A 109 18.59 -17.37 5.56
N LEU A 110 17.66 -17.73 4.68
CA LEU A 110 17.16 -19.11 4.56
C LEU A 110 18.27 -20.10 4.18
N ILE A 111 19.12 -19.75 3.21
CA ILE A 111 20.21 -20.62 2.77
C ILE A 111 21.22 -20.84 3.92
N ILE A 112 21.59 -19.79 4.64
CA ILE A 112 22.52 -19.88 5.77
C ILE A 112 21.94 -20.74 6.89
N GLN A 113 20.65 -20.59 7.21
CA GLN A 113 19.99 -21.41 8.23
C GLN A 113 19.95 -22.90 7.85
N GLN A 114 19.68 -23.21 6.57
CA GLN A 114 19.65 -24.59 6.08
C GLN A 114 21.03 -25.24 6.11
N ILE A 115 22.09 -24.51 5.76
CA ILE A 115 23.46 -25.04 5.76
C ILE A 115 24.00 -25.14 7.20
N GLY A 116 23.72 -24.16 8.06
CA GLY A 116 24.12 -24.17 9.47
C GLY A 116 23.43 -25.24 10.31
N GLY A 117 22.19 -25.62 9.98
CA GLY A 117 21.46 -26.70 10.66
C GLY A 117 21.92 -28.12 10.30
N CYS A 118 22.67 -28.29 9.22
CA CYS A 118 23.20 -29.60 8.80
C CYS A 118 24.56 -29.96 9.44
N LEU A 119 25.17 -29.04 10.19
CA LEU A 119 26.48 -29.21 10.84
C LEU A 119 26.39 -29.35 12.37
N GLY A 120 25.19 -29.54 12.92
CA GLY A 120 24.92 -29.71 14.35
C GLY A 120 24.31 -31.06 14.68
#